data_AF-A0A811GIH9-F1
#
_entry.id   AF-A0A811GIH9-F1
#
_cell.length_a   1.000
_cell.length_b   1.000
_cell.length_c   1.000
_cell.angle_alpha   90.00
_cell.angle_beta   90.00
_cell.angle_gamma   90.00
#
_symmetry.space_group_name_H-M   'P 1'
#
loop_
_entity.id
_entity.type
_entity.pdbx_description
1 polymer ?
#
loop_
_entity_poly.entity_id
_entity_poly.type
_entity_poly.pdbx_seq_one_letter_code
_entity_poly.pdbx_strand_id
1 'polypeptide(L)'
;MTEVSRLAIKYQLTRIEAEELLALLQDTRNQNFTYSSELSSYITDNNLGNLYPNISGIVHMKQEIDEWDFKGGFNKKTYAIICKELNLKNKNSGAQAIGFTPYSDL
;
A
#
# COMPACT_ATOMS: atom_id res chain seq x y z
N MET A 1 -16.28 5.69 -18.80
CA MET A 1 -15.76 4.83 -17.71
C MET A 1 -14.89 5.70 -16.83
N THR A 2 -15.17 5.80 -15.52
CA THR A 2 -14.35 6.61 -14.61
C THR A 2 -13.05 5.87 -14.26
N GLU A 3 -12.05 6.59 -13.75
CA GLU A 3 -10.79 5.96 -13.36
C GLU A 3 -10.94 5.01 -12.16
N VAL A 4 -11.84 5.33 -11.23
CA VAL A 4 -12.26 4.42 -10.14
C VAL A 4 -12.82 3.11 -10.72
N SER A 5 -13.77 3.18 -11.67
CA SER A 5 -14.32 1.97 -12.29
C SER A 5 -13.26 1.17 -13.06
N ARG A 6 -12.31 1.85 -13.71
CA ARG A 6 -11.17 1.20 -14.37
C ARG A 6 -10.32 0.41 -13.37
N LEU A 7 -9.93 1.02 -12.25
CA LEU A 7 -9.11 0.39 -11.22
C LEU A 7 -9.85 -0.77 -10.54
N ALA A 8 -11.12 -0.56 -10.18
CA ALA A 8 -11.97 -1.59 -9.58
C ALA A 8 -12.05 -2.85 -10.45
N ILE A 9 -12.31 -2.68 -11.76
CA ILE A 9 -12.40 -3.81 -12.70
C ILE A 9 -11.03 -4.45 -12.93
N LYS A 10 -10.00 -3.63 -13.21
CA LYS A 10 -8.64 -4.10 -13.55
C LYS A 10 -8.03 -4.93 -12.42
N TYR A 11 -8.28 -4.52 -11.18
CA TYR A 11 -7.64 -5.10 -10.00
C TYR A 11 -8.58 -5.89 -9.10
N GLN A 12 -9.86 -6.01 -9.47
CA GLN A 12 -10.89 -6.66 -8.66
C GLN A 12 -10.90 -6.09 -7.24
N LEU A 13 -11.02 -4.77 -7.15
CA LEU A 13 -11.14 -4.02 -5.91
C LEU A 13 -12.60 -3.68 -5.67
N THR A 14 -13.00 -3.58 -4.41
CA THR A 14 -14.24 -2.91 -4.05
C THR A 14 -14.21 -1.45 -4.49
N ARG A 15 -15.37 -0.82 -4.55
CA ARG A 15 -15.46 0.60 -4.92
C ARG A 15 -14.63 1.48 -3.96
N ILE A 16 -14.67 1.20 -2.66
CA ILE A 16 -13.96 1.97 -1.63
C ILE A 16 -12.45 1.81 -1.80
N GLU A 17 -11.95 0.58 -1.92
CA GLU A 17 -10.51 0.34 -2.16
C GLU A 17 -10.02 1.01 -3.46
N ALA A 18 -10.85 1.05 -4.51
CA ALA A 18 -10.51 1.71 -5.76
C ALA A 18 -10.49 3.25 -5.63
N GLU A 19 -11.39 3.83 -4.83
CA GLU A 19 -11.41 5.26 -4.51
C GLU A 19 -10.17 5.65 -3.68
N GLU A 20 -9.85 4.89 -2.64
CA GLU A 20 -8.65 5.09 -1.81
C GLU A 20 -7.36 4.93 -2.62
N LEU A 21 -7.28 3.90 -3.48
CA LEU A 21 -6.12 3.68 -4.34
C LEU A 21 -5.94 4.85 -5.31
N LEU A 22 -7.01 5.36 -5.91
CA LEU A 22 -6.91 6.50 -6.81
C LEU A 22 -6.42 7.75 -6.07
N ALA A 23 -6.96 8.03 -4.88
CA ALA A 23 -6.54 9.16 -4.06
C ALA A 23 -5.05 9.05 -3.69
N LEU A 24 -4.61 7.87 -3.22
CA LEU A 24 -3.20 7.62 -2.91
C LEU A 24 -2.29 7.84 -4.13
N LEU A 25 -2.68 7.31 -5.29
CA LEU A 25 -1.90 7.47 -6.52
C LEU A 25 -1.79 8.94 -6.93
N GLN A 26 -2.85 9.73 -6.74
CA GLN A 26 -2.84 11.17 -7.04
C GLN A 26 -1.93 11.94 -6.07
N ASP A 27 -2.00 11.64 -4.77
CA ASP A 27 -1.20 12.31 -3.73
C ASP A 27 0.29 11.99 -3.85
N THR A 28 0.63 10.78 -4.30
CA THR A 28 2.02 10.30 -4.36
C THR A 28 2.68 10.51 -5.73
N ARG A 29 1.91 10.83 -6.78
CA ARG A 29 2.44 10.98 -8.16
C ARG A 29 3.54 12.02 -8.28
N ASN A 30 3.46 13.10 -7.51
CA ASN A 30 4.41 14.21 -7.57
C ASN A 30 5.63 14.02 -6.65
N GLN A 31 5.64 12.98 -5.82
CA GLN A 31 6.71 12.73 -4.85
C GLN A 31 7.93 12.02 -5.47
N ASN A 32 7.84 11.55 -6.72
CA ASN A 32 8.93 10.92 -7.48
C ASN A 32 9.66 9.79 -6.73
N PHE A 33 8.92 8.98 -5.97
CA PHE A 33 9.49 7.84 -5.27
C PHE A 33 10.16 6.88 -6.25
N THR A 34 11.35 6.42 -5.89
CA THR A 34 12.09 5.39 -6.63
C THR A 34 11.85 4.01 -6.03
N TYR A 35 11.64 3.94 -4.71
CA TYR A 35 11.52 2.71 -3.95
C TYR A 35 10.24 2.67 -3.15
N SER A 36 9.66 1.48 -3.04
CA SER A 36 8.47 1.24 -2.22
C SER A 36 8.65 1.52 -0.74
N SER A 37 9.88 1.47 -0.22
CA SER A 37 10.18 1.89 1.16
C SER A 37 9.91 3.38 1.39
N GLU A 38 10.14 4.23 0.38
CA GLU A 38 9.91 5.69 0.48
C GLU A 38 8.41 5.99 0.56
N LEU A 39 7.62 5.28 -0.25
CA LEU A 39 6.17 5.32 -0.15
C LEU A 39 5.68 4.91 1.25
N SER A 40 6.17 3.78 1.78
CA SER A 40 5.73 3.34 3.10
C SER A 40 6.14 4.31 4.22
N SER A 41 7.34 4.89 4.16
CA SER A 41 7.73 5.97 5.08
C SER A 41 6.80 7.17 4.96
N TYR A 42 6.49 7.60 3.74
CA TYR A 42 5.57 8.72 3.49
C TYR A 42 4.17 8.48 4.09
N ILE A 43 3.63 7.27 3.99
CA ILE A 43 2.35 6.91 4.61
C ILE A 43 2.40 7.06 6.13
N THR A 44 3.45 6.53 6.76
CA THR A 44 3.61 6.57 8.21
C THR A 44 3.87 7.97 8.72
N ASP A 45 4.81 8.69 8.11
CA ASP A 45 5.24 10.03 8.55
C ASP A 45 4.11 11.06 8.44
N ASN A 46 3.21 10.89 7.46
CA ASN A 46 2.06 11.77 7.25
C ASN A 46 0.75 11.21 7.82
N ASN A 47 0.79 10.10 8.57
CA ASN A 47 -0.38 9.43 9.15
C ASN A 47 -1.50 9.14 8.12
N LEU A 48 -1.12 8.82 6.88
CA LEU A 48 -2.07 8.59 5.78
C LEU A 48 -2.83 7.27 5.91
N GLY A 49 -2.44 6.43 6.88
CA GLY A 49 -3.18 5.22 7.24
C GLY A 49 -4.66 5.48 7.56
N ASN A 50 -4.94 6.63 8.18
CA ASN A 50 -6.31 7.04 8.51
C ASN A 50 -7.10 7.54 7.29
N LEU A 51 -6.42 7.96 6.22
CA LEU A 51 -7.05 8.44 4.99
C LEU A 51 -7.37 7.30 4.02
N TYR A 52 -6.63 6.19 4.11
CA TYR A 52 -6.81 5.02 3.26
C TYR A 52 -6.97 3.73 4.08
N PRO A 53 -7.94 3.66 5.00
CA PRO A 53 -8.01 2.62 6.00
C PRO A 53 -8.33 1.22 5.46
N ASN A 54 -8.91 1.11 4.26
CA ASN A 54 -9.26 -0.18 3.67
C ASN A 54 -8.08 -0.79 2.89
N ILE A 55 -7.19 0.04 2.35
CA ILE A 55 -6.04 -0.42 1.57
C ILE A 55 -4.73 -0.46 2.36
N SER A 56 -4.64 0.31 3.45
CA SER A 56 -3.45 0.41 4.31
C SER A 56 -3.72 -0.10 5.72
N GLY A 57 -2.66 -0.50 6.41
CA GLY A 57 -2.79 -1.15 7.70
C GLY A 57 -1.46 -1.54 8.32
N ILE A 58 -1.52 -2.53 9.20
CA ILE A 58 -0.36 -3.16 9.82
C ILE A 58 -0.01 -4.41 9.01
N VAL A 59 1.22 -4.46 8.49
CA VAL A 59 1.77 -5.66 7.85
C VAL A 59 2.63 -6.40 8.88
N HIS A 60 2.30 -7.66 9.13
CA HIS A 60 3.13 -8.52 9.97
C HIS A 60 4.30 -9.03 9.11
N MET A 61 5.51 -8.64 9.49
CA MET A 61 6.73 -8.95 8.75
C MET A 61 7.51 -10.04 9.45
N LYS A 62 8.21 -10.87 8.67
CA LYS A 62 9.15 -11.88 9.15
C LYS A 62 10.46 -11.81 8.38
N GLN A 63 11.57 -11.90 9.08
CA GLN A 63 12.89 -12.10 8.50
C GLN A 63 13.69 -13.04 9.38
N GLU A 64 14.06 -14.20 8.84
CA GLU A 64 14.72 -15.26 9.60
C GLU A 64 13.94 -15.64 10.87
N ILE A 65 14.46 -15.27 12.05
CA ILE A 65 13.84 -15.52 13.35
C ILE A 65 13.03 -14.33 13.89
N ASP A 66 13.19 -13.15 13.28
CA ASP A 66 12.58 -11.91 13.75
C ASP A 66 11.21 -11.70 13.11
N GLU A 67 10.24 -11.28 13.92
CA GLU A 67 8.92 -10.86 13.49
C GLU A 67 8.59 -9.49 14.07
N TRP A 68 7.99 -8.61 13.26
CA TRP A 68 7.61 -7.26 13.70
C TRP A 68 6.42 -6.72 12.93
N ASP A 69 5.76 -5.73 13.53
CA ASP A 69 4.65 -5.02 12.92
C ASP A 69 5.14 -3.80 12.14
N PHE A 70 4.86 -3.79 10.84
CA PHE A 70 5.13 -2.69 9.95
C PHE A 70 3.86 -1.86 9.72
N LYS A 71 3.75 -0.74 10.42
CA LYS A 71 2.65 0.22 10.29
C LYS A 71 2.75 1.01 8.97
N GLY A 72 1.61 1.42 8.43
CA GLY A 72 1.51 2.15 7.16
C GLY A 72 1.79 1.28 5.94
N GLY A 73 1.74 -0.04 6.10
CA GLY A 73 1.97 -0.99 5.02
C GLY A 73 0.68 -1.30 4.25
N PHE A 74 0.86 -2.03 3.14
CA PHE A 74 -0.24 -2.49 2.28
C PHE A 74 -0.21 -4.01 2.22
N ASN A 75 -1.37 -4.64 2.04
CA ASN A 75 -1.40 -6.06 1.72
C ASN A 75 -0.63 -6.35 0.42
N LYS A 76 -0.19 -7.60 0.24
CA LYS A 76 0.66 -8.00 -0.90
C LYS A 76 0.06 -7.64 -2.27
N LYS A 77 -1.28 -7.74 -2.42
CA LYS A 77 -1.98 -7.46 -3.68
C LYS A 77 -1.94 -5.95 -3.97
N THR A 78 -2.36 -5.12 -3.02
CA THR A 78 -2.35 -3.66 -3.13
C THR A 78 -0.94 -3.12 -3.33
N TYR A 79 0.03 -3.63 -2.58
CA TYR A 79 1.44 -3.27 -2.75
C TYR A 79 1.94 -3.50 -4.18
N ALA A 80 1.64 -4.66 -4.77
CA ALA A 80 2.02 -4.97 -6.14
C ALA A 80 1.35 -4.03 -7.17
N ILE A 81 0.10 -3.65 -6.93
CA ILE A 81 -0.63 -2.68 -7.75
C ILE A 81 0.03 -1.31 -7.70
N ILE A 82 0.33 -0.81 -6.50
CA ILE A 82 0.94 0.51 -6.33
C ILE A 82 2.34 0.53 -6.96
N CYS A 83 3.17 -0.50 -6.72
CA CYS A 83 4.48 -0.59 -7.36
C CYS A 83 4.38 -0.60 -8.89
N LYS A 84 3.34 -1.23 -9.45
CA LYS A 84 3.10 -1.25 -10.89
C LYS A 84 2.64 0.11 -11.44
N GLU A 85 1.70 0.78 -10.77
CA GLU A 85 1.15 2.06 -11.23
C GLU A 85 2.14 3.22 -11.03
N LEU A 86 2.96 3.19 -9.98
CA LEU A 86 3.99 4.20 -9.68
C LEU A 86 5.39 3.83 -10.20
N ASN A 87 5.54 2.67 -10.86
CA ASN A 87 6.81 2.17 -11.38
C ASN A 87 7.92 2.07 -10.30
N LEU A 88 7.55 1.65 -9.09
CA LEU A 88 8.47 1.55 -7.94
C LEU A 88 9.31 0.27 -8.04
N LYS A 89 10.57 0.38 -7.61
CA LYS A 89 11.47 -0.77 -7.50
C LYS A 89 11.40 -1.38 -6.10
N ASN A 90 11.44 -2.71 -6.05
CA ASN A 90 11.62 -3.45 -4.81
C ASN A 90 13.12 -3.56 -4.49
N LYS A 91 13.52 -3.30 -3.24
CA LYS A 91 14.91 -3.45 -2.77
C LYS A 91 15.27 -4.88 -2.37
N ASN A 92 14.32 -5.82 -2.42
CA ASN A 92 14.52 -7.25 -2.15
C ASN A 92 15.28 -7.52 -0.83
N SER A 93 14.76 -6.98 0.28
CA SER A 93 15.40 -7.02 1.60
C SER A 93 15.40 -8.38 2.30
N GLY A 94 14.81 -9.42 1.70
CA GLY A 94 14.65 -10.75 2.32
C GLY A 94 13.51 -10.85 3.34
N ALA A 95 12.93 -9.73 3.76
CA ALA A 95 11.77 -9.70 4.64
C ALA A 95 10.48 -10.11 3.92
N GLN A 96 9.63 -10.88 4.60
CA GLN A 96 8.38 -11.42 4.07
C GLN A 96 7.17 -10.89 4.84
N ALA A 97 6.13 -10.47 4.12
CA ALA A 97 4.84 -10.20 4.72
C ALA A 97 4.12 -11.52 5.01
N ILE A 98 3.94 -11.84 6.29
CA ILE A 98 3.27 -13.04 6.78
C ILE A 98 1.82 -12.80 7.20
N GLY A 99 1.41 -11.54 7.36
CA GLY A 99 0.03 -11.16 7.68
C GLY A 99 -0.26 -9.70 7.37
N PHE A 100 -1.55 -9.34 7.39
CA PHE A 100 -2.01 -7.97 7.19
C PHE A 100 -3.32 -7.73 7.94
N THR A 101 -3.38 -6.62 8.66
CA THR A 101 -4.59 -6.10 9.32
C THR A 101 -4.87 -4.69 8.81
N PRO A 102 -5.97 -4.46 8.08
CA PRO A 102 -6.31 -3.12 7.60
C PRO A 102 -6.67 -2.20 8.76
N TYR A 103 -6.45 -0.89 8.59
CA TYR A 103 -6.82 0.09 9.61
C TYR A 103 -8.33 0.22 9.81
N SER A 104 -9.14 -0.14 8.82
CA SER A 104 -10.60 -0.21 8.95
C SER A 104 -11.09 -1.21 10.01
N ASP A 105 -10.24 -2.18 10.36
CA ASP A 105 -10.57 -3.27 11.28
C ASP A 105 -9.95 -3.06 12.68
N LEU A 106 -9.28 -1.93 12.94
CA LEU A 106 -8.70 -1.53 14.23
C LEU A 106 -9.57 -0.52 14.97
#